data_AF-A0ABD4EN94-F1
#
_entry.id   AF-A0ABD4EN94-F1
#
_cell.length_a   1.000
_cell.length_b   1.000
_cell.length_c   1.000
_cell.angle_alpha   90.00
_cell.angle_beta   90.00
_cell.angle_gamma   90.00
#
_symmetry.space_group_name_H-M   'P 1'
#
loop_
_entity.id
_entity.type
_entity.pdbx_description
1 polymer ?
#
loop_
_entity_poly.entity_id
_entity_poly.type
_entity_poly.pdbx_seq_one_letter_code
_entity_poly.pdbx_strand_id
1 'polypeptide(L)'
;MNVEFRKALESITPNLLKSYLESQSWIKNGNISNQANIWHRDGDESYTHEVIQPIDSKIRSYGQRLIEAIKSVAEFENRDISAVIDDMTNFSSDLVKVRVTHPDVEGGTIPLEDGVLLIERSRDLLIASTLSTFKRQKVFNGSRSQDVQDFLGKLKLGQTEIGSFVVNLISPIEVGSETQQDGCDTSLARSVSMNLARSLTAISEAVDKYANSKSIFDFEETVNKGVSANLCDAIIGLSGRAKSRRFFYKN
;
A
#
# COMPACT_ATOMS: atom_id res chain seq x y z
N MET A 1 20.39 2.40 -18.92
CA MET A 1 19.10 2.05 -18.28
C MET A 1 19.41 1.18 -17.08
N ASN A 2 19.05 1.60 -15.87
CA ASN A 2 19.35 0.90 -14.62
C ASN A 2 18.69 -0.51 -14.61
N VAL A 3 19.34 -1.51 -14.00
CA VAL A 3 18.82 -2.90 -13.90
C VAL A 3 17.50 -2.94 -13.15
N GLU A 4 17.35 -2.11 -12.12
CA GLU A 4 16.11 -1.98 -11.34
C GLU A 4 14.97 -1.43 -12.19
N PHE A 5 15.25 -0.42 -13.02
CA PHE A 5 14.27 0.16 -13.94
C PHE A 5 13.74 -0.87 -14.95
N ARG A 6 14.61 -1.76 -15.45
CA ARG A 6 14.18 -2.85 -16.34
C ARG A 6 13.28 -3.86 -15.64
N LYS A 7 13.64 -4.28 -14.42
CA LYS A 7 12.82 -5.20 -13.62
C LYS A 7 11.46 -4.61 -13.27
N ALA A 8 11.41 -3.31 -12.92
CA ALA A 8 10.16 -2.61 -12.64
C ALA A 8 9.25 -2.58 -13.88
N LEU A 9 9.80 -2.27 -15.06
CA LEU A 9 9.06 -2.32 -16.32
C LEU A 9 8.55 -3.73 -16.66
N GLU A 10 9.33 -4.78 -16.42
CA GLU A 10 8.92 -6.17 -16.65
C GLU A 10 7.75 -6.61 -15.75
N SER A 11 7.57 -5.97 -14.59
CA SER A 11 6.46 -6.25 -13.68
C SER A 11 5.13 -5.61 -14.12
N ILE A 12 5.16 -4.61 -15.02
CA ILE A 12 3.96 -3.94 -15.50
C ILE A 12 3.32 -4.77 -16.61
N THR A 13 2.20 -5.40 -16.30
CA THR A 13 1.42 -6.19 -17.26
C THR A 13 0.45 -5.31 -18.07
N PRO A 14 -0.05 -5.77 -19.23
CA PRO A 14 -1.08 -5.05 -19.98
C PRO A 14 -2.33 -4.72 -19.15
N ASN A 15 -2.74 -5.64 -18.26
CA ASN A 15 -3.88 -5.45 -17.38
C ASN A 15 -3.60 -4.41 -16.28
N LEU A 16 -2.39 -4.41 -15.72
CA LEU A 16 -2.00 -3.41 -14.72
C LEU A 16 -2.05 -1.99 -15.30
N LEU A 17 -1.48 -1.81 -16.50
CA LEU A 17 -1.52 -0.52 -17.19
C LEU A 17 -2.96 -0.10 -17.52
N LYS A 18 -3.81 -1.04 -17.97
CA LYS A 18 -5.24 -0.77 -18.20
C LYS A 18 -5.92 -0.25 -16.94
N SER A 19 -5.80 -0.98 -15.82
CA SER A 19 -6.48 -0.61 -14.58
C SER A 19 -5.95 0.71 -14.01
N TYR A 20 -4.66 0.99 -14.16
CA TYR A 20 -4.08 2.29 -13.81
C TYR A 20 -4.73 3.42 -14.59
N LEU A 21 -4.81 3.30 -15.93
CA LEU A 21 -5.43 4.30 -16.80
C LEU A 21 -6.90 4.54 -16.44
N GLU A 22 -7.67 3.48 -16.20
CA GLU A 22 -9.08 3.56 -15.77
C GLU A 22 -9.23 4.32 -14.44
N SER A 23 -8.35 4.06 -13.46
CA SER A 23 -8.38 4.76 -12.16
C SER A 23 -8.01 6.23 -12.26
N GLN A 24 -7.21 6.58 -13.27
CA GLN A 24 -6.78 7.93 -13.57
C GLN A 24 -7.74 8.60 -14.57
N SER A 25 -8.99 8.15 -14.67
CA SER A 25 -10.01 8.78 -15.53
C SER A 25 -9.62 8.89 -17.00
N TRP A 26 -8.73 8.04 -17.51
CA TRP A 26 -8.50 7.91 -18.95
C TRP A 26 -9.68 7.17 -19.58
N ILE A 27 -10.12 7.64 -20.74
CA ILE A 27 -11.26 7.09 -21.45
C ILE A 27 -10.76 6.31 -22.66
N LYS A 28 -11.07 5.02 -22.73
CA LYS A 28 -10.78 4.21 -23.91
C LYS A 28 -11.67 4.66 -25.07
N ASN A 29 -11.06 5.18 -26.13
CA ASN A 29 -11.76 5.71 -27.30
C ASN A 29 -11.17 5.18 -28.62
N GLY A 30 -10.75 3.92 -28.63
CA GLY A 30 -10.27 3.27 -29.85
C GLY A 30 -9.40 2.05 -29.59
N ASN A 31 -9.03 1.41 -30.68
CA ASN A 31 -8.07 0.30 -30.70
C ASN A 31 -7.28 0.28 -32.01
N ILE A 32 -6.06 -0.21 -31.93
CA ILE A 32 -5.21 -0.51 -33.09
C ILE A 32 -5.26 -2.02 -33.28
N SER A 33 -6.22 -2.47 -34.09
CA SER A 33 -6.49 -3.88 -34.34
C SER A 33 -6.60 -4.66 -33.00
N ASN A 34 -5.95 -5.83 -32.92
CA ASN A 34 -5.85 -6.65 -31.72
C ASN A 34 -4.50 -6.47 -31.01
N GLN A 35 -3.82 -5.33 -31.17
CA GLN A 35 -2.47 -5.12 -30.62
C GLN A 35 -2.41 -4.02 -29.54
N ALA A 36 -3.25 -2.99 -29.65
CA ALA A 36 -3.27 -1.90 -28.67
C ALA A 36 -4.67 -1.30 -28.49
N ASN A 37 -4.90 -0.70 -27.34
CA ASN A 37 -6.04 0.19 -27.09
C ASN A 37 -5.56 1.65 -27.13
N ILE A 38 -6.45 2.55 -27.55
CA ILE A 38 -6.20 3.99 -27.56
C ILE A 38 -7.01 4.63 -26.44
N TRP A 39 -6.33 5.34 -25.55
CA TRP A 39 -6.92 6.02 -24.39
C TRP A 39 -6.72 7.52 -24.52
N HIS A 40 -7.74 8.28 -24.15
CA HIS A 40 -7.70 9.74 -24.18
C HIS A 40 -8.00 10.33 -22.80
N ARG A 41 -7.41 11.49 -22.54
CA ARG A 41 -7.74 12.31 -21.37
C ARG A 41 -7.73 13.78 -21.78
N ASP A 42 -8.77 14.50 -21.36
CA ASP A 42 -8.88 15.93 -21.59
C ASP A 42 -7.85 16.65 -20.71
N GLY A 43 -7.07 17.56 -21.32
CA GLY A 43 -6.12 18.43 -20.64
C GLY A 43 -6.60 19.88 -20.57
N ASP A 44 -5.82 20.73 -19.90
CA ASP A 44 -6.12 22.16 -19.74
C ASP A 44 -5.91 22.96 -21.05
N GLU A 45 -5.13 22.42 -21.99
CA GLU A 45 -4.93 22.97 -23.33
C GLU A 45 -5.77 22.18 -24.34
N SER A 46 -6.17 22.80 -25.46
CA SER A 46 -7.09 22.23 -26.47
C SER A 46 -6.57 20.99 -27.24
N TYR A 47 -5.69 20.20 -26.64
CA TYR A 47 -5.18 18.91 -27.13
C TYR A 47 -5.61 17.79 -26.18
N THR A 48 -6.28 16.77 -26.71
CA THR A 48 -6.54 15.53 -25.98
C THR A 48 -5.23 14.73 -25.89
N HIS A 49 -4.78 14.42 -24.68
CA HIS A 49 -3.61 13.54 -24.51
C HIS A 49 -4.01 12.11 -24.89
N GLU A 50 -3.09 11.39 -25.54
CA GLU A 50 -3.31 10.02 -26.02
C GLU A 50 -2.30 9.05 -25.41
N VAL A 51 -2.78 7.90 -24.95
CA VAL A 51 -1.97 6.76 -24.52
C VAL A 51 -2.31 5.53 -25.36
N ILE A 52 -1.29 4.96 -26.01
CA ILE A 52 -1.41 3.70 -26.76
C ILE A 52 -1.00 2.55 -25.84
N GLN A 53 -1.99 1.85 -25.28
CA GLN A 53 -1.77 0.74 -24.36
C GLN A 53 -1.61 -0.59 -25.12
N PRO A 54 -0.42 -1.24 -25.10
CA PRO A 54 -0.27 -2.57 -25.67
C PRO A 54 -1.08 -3.62 -24.88
N ILE A 55 -1.84 -4.47 -25.56
CA ILE A 55 -2.78 -5.41 -24.91
C ILE A 55 -2.24 -6.82 -24.70
N ASP A 56 -1.13 -7.19 -25.35
CA ASP A 56 -0.48 -8.49 -25.23
C ASP A 56 1.04 -8.31 -25.08
N SER A 57 1.64 -9.00 -24.11
CA SER A 57 3.10 -8.98 -23.86
C SER A 57 3.90 -9.73 -24.92
N LYS A 58 3.26 -10.52 -25.77
CA LYS A 58 3.89 -11.27 -26.88
C LYS A 58 4.09 -10.45 -28.15
N ILE A 59 3.58 -9.23 -28.21
CA ILE A 59 3.76 -8.38 -29.40
C ILE A 59 5.22 -7.94 -29.57
N ARG A 60 5.62 -7.73 -30.82
CA ARG A 60 6.96 -7.27 -31.15
C ARG A 60 7.26 -5.93 -30.46
N SER A 61 8.43 -5.86 -29.82
CA SER A 61 8.92 -4.69 -29.09
C SER A 61 7.97 -4.23 -27.97
N TYR A 62 7.29 -5.16 -27.29
CA TYR A 62 6.39 -4.86 -26.17
C TYR A 62 6.99 -3.87 -25.15
N GLY A 63 8.22 -4.12 -24.68
CA GLY A 63 8.87 -3.25 -23.71
C GLY A 63 9.04 -1.79 -24.19
N GLN A 64 9.30 -1.58 -25.49
CA GLN A 64 9.38 -0.23 -26.04
C GLN A 64 8.00 0.44 -26.08
N ARG A 65 6.97 -0.27 -26.53
CA ARG A 65 5.59 0.23 -26.57
C ARG A 65 5.06 0.56 -25.18
N LEU A 66 5.42 -0.26 -24.19
CA LEU A 66 5.09 -0.02 -22.79
C LEU A 66 5.76 1.25 -22.26
N ILE A 67 7.06 1.45 -22.56
CA ILE A 67 7.77 2.69 -22.19
C ILE A 67 7.13 3.92 -22.85
N GLU A 68 6.73 3.83 -24.11
CA GLU A 68 6.03 4.91 -24.82
C GLU A 68 4.70 5.25 -24.15
N ALA A 69 3.90 4.24 -23.80
CA ALA A 69 2.64 4.45 -23.07
C ALA A 69 2.86 5.14 -21.71
N ILE A 70 3.85 4.69 -20.93
CA ILE A 70 4.18 5.28 -19.63
C ILE A 70 4.68 6.72 -19.77
N LYS A 71 5.45 7.02 -20.82
CA LYS A 71 5.90 8.39 -21.11
C LYS A 71 4.72 9.32 -21.38
N SER A 72 3.75 8.89 -22.18
CA SER A 72 2.52 9.68 -22.43
C SER A 72 1.76 9.99 -21.14
N VAL A 73 1.69 9.02 -20.21
CA VAL A 73 1.10 9.25 -18.88
C VAL A 73 1.93 10.24 -18.06
N ALA A 74 3.25 10.05 -18.01
CA ALA A 74 4.16 10.92 -17.25
C ALA A 74 4.14 12.37 -17.75
N GLU A 75 4.03 12.56 -19.06
CA GLU A 75 3.89 13.87 -19.70
C GLU A 75 2.57 14.56 -19.31
N PHE A 76 1.45 13.84 -19.36
CA PHE A 76 0.15 14.34 -18.90
C PHE A 76 0.17 14.72 -17.40
N GLU A 77 0.78 13.88 -16.56
CA GLU A 77 0.82 14.09 -15.12
C GLU A 77 1.91 15.09 -14.67
N ASN A 78 2.77 15.54 -15.59
CA ASN A 78 3.95 16.37 -15.30
C ASN A 78 4.83 15.76 -14.18
N ARG A 79 5.09 14.45 -14.27
CA ARG A 79 5.87 13.66 -13.29
C ARG A 79 7.03 12.93 -13.96
N ASP A 80 8.05 12.61 -13.18
CA ASP A 80 9.14 11.75 -13.65
C ASP A 80 8.64 10.34 -14.00
N ILE A 81 9.17 9.77 -15.08
CA ILE A 81 8.82 8.41 -15.55
C ILE A 81 9.02 7.37 -14.44
N SER A 82 10.08 7.48 -13.64
CA SER A 82 10.32 6.56 -12.51
C SER A 82 9.23 6.66 -11.45
N ALA A 83 8.73 7.86 -11.16
CA ALA A 83 7.65 8.05 -10.19
C ALA A 83 6.32 7.46 -10.69
N VAL A 84 6.05 7.53 -12.00
CA VAL A 84 4.87 6.88 -12.61
C VAL A 84 5.02 5.36 -12.62
N ILE A 85 6.21 4.83 -12.90
CA ILE A 85 6.48 3.39 -12.81
C ILE A 85 6.31 2.89 -11.37
N ASP A 86 6.85 3.61 -10.38
CA ASP A 86 6.67 3.25 -8.97
C ASP A 86 5.19 3.29 -8.59
N ASP A 87 4.44 4.28 -9.05
CA ASP A 87 3.00 4.39 -8.80
C ASP A 87 2.22 3.26 -9.47
N MET A 88 2.51 2.93 -10.74
CA MET A 88 1.91 1.83 -11.47
C MET A 88 2.24 0.46 -10.88
N THR A 89 3.49 0.24 -10.45
CA THR A 89 3.90 -1.04 -9.83
C THR A 89 3.28 -1.23 -8.46
N ASN A 90 3.06 -0.14 -7.72
CA ASN A 90 2.34 -0.16 -6.45
C ASN A 90 0.81 -0.07 -6.61
N PHE A 91 0.30 0.27 -7.81
CA PHE A 91 -1.13 0.49 -8.06
C PHE A 91 -2.03 -0.70 -7.70
N SER A 92 -1.51 -1.91 -7.92
CA SER A 92 -2.21 -3.17 -7.58
C SER A 92 -1.78 -3.74 -6.24
N SER A 93 -1.29 -2.91 -5.32
CA SER A 93 -0.92 -3.34 -3.98
C SER A 93 -1.25 -2.24 -2.97
N ASP A 94 -1.65 -2.66 -1.79
CA ASP A 94 -1.68 -1.75 -0.65
C ASP A 94 -0.32 -1.83 0.08
N LEU A 95 0.25 -0.66 0.40
CA LEU A 95 1.60 -0.54 0.93
C LEU A 95 1.56 0.13 2.31
N VAL A 96 1.86 -0.64 3.34
CA VAL A 96 2.02 -0.10 4.70
C VAL A 96 3.50 0.10 4.97
N LYS A 97 3.89 1.36 5.15
CA LYS A 97 5.26 1.74 5.53
C LYS A 97 5.34 2.04 7.02
N VAL A 98 6.19 1.31 7.72
CA VAL A 98 6.51 1.56 9.13
C VAL A 98 7.92 2.13 9.22
N ARG A 99 8.02 3.42 9.57
CA ARG A 99 9.31 4.13 9.69
C ARG A 99 9.65 4.41 11.14
N VAL A 100 10.88 4.07 11.53
CA VAL A 100 11.46 4.46 12.83
C VAL A 100 12.14 5.83 12.73
N THR A 101 11.93 6.68 13.73
CA THR A 101 12.62 7.97 13.89
C THR A 101 13.20 8.09 15.29
N HIS A 102 14.52 8.05 15.42
CA HIS A 102 15.25 8.18 16.68
C HIS A 102 16.73 8.53 16.41
N PRO A 103 17.45 9.19 17.34
CA PRO A 103 18.86 9.54 17.13
C PRO A 103 19.79 8.34 16.88
N ASP A 104 19.46 7.17 17.44
CA ASP A 104 20.21 5.92 17.23
C ASP A 104 19.98 5.28 15.85
N VAL A 105 19.11 5.88 15.02
CA VAL A 105 18.94 5.50 13.61
C VAL A 105 19.49 6.54 12.62
N GLU A 106 20.18 7.57 13.12
CA GLU A 106 20.92 8.51 12.28
C GLU A 106 22.06 7.81 11.52
N GLY A 107 22.33 8.27 10.30
CA GLY A 107 23.37 7.66 9.45
C GLY A 107 22.97 6.35 8.77
N GLY A 108 21.70 5.93 8.87
CA GLY A 108 21.22 4.73 8.18
C GLY A 108 21.63 3.42 8.85
N THR A 109 21.87 3.42 10.17
CA THR A 109 22.04 2.19 10.99
C THR A 109 20.91 2.00 12.01
N ILE A 110 20.68 0.79 12.51
CA ILE A 110 19.78 0.51 13.66
C ILE A 110 20.47 -0.55 14.52
N PRO A 111 20.29 -0.53 15.85
CA PRO A 111 20.69 -1.67 16.67
C PRO A 111 20.04 -2.96 16.16
N LEU A 112 20.84 -4.00 15.96
CA LEU A 112 20.42 -5.28 15.33
C LEU A 112 19.14 -5.84 15.96
N GLU A 113 19.12 -5.92 17.28
CA GLU A 113 17.99 -6.47 18.04
C GLU A 113 16.70 -5.67 17.85
N ASP A 114 16.81 -4.35 17.69
CA ASP A 114 15.65 -3.53 17.39
C ASP A 114 15.25 -3.59 15.91
N GLY A 115 16.19 -3.88 15.01
CA GLY A 115 15.88 -4.18 13.61
C GLY A 115 15.04 -5.46 13.48
N VAL A 116 15.40 -6.51 14.23
CA VAL A 116 14.60 -7.75 14.34
C VAL A 116 13.22 -7.43 14.90
N LEU A 117 13.18 -6.71 16.03
CA LEU A 117 11.92 -6.32 16.68
C LEU A 117 11.04 -5.47 15.76
N LEU A 118 11.61 -4.56 14.98
CA LEU A 118 10.88 -3.71 14.04
C LEU A 118 10.13 -4.56 13.01
N ILE A 119 10.78 -5.58 12.42
CA ILE A 119 10.15 -6.46 11.44
C ILE A 119 9.03 -7.27 12.09
N GLU A 120 9.30 -7.88 13.24
CA GLU A 120 8.32 -8.67 14.00
C GLU A 120 7.08 -7.85 14.33
N ARG A 121 7.26 -6.64 14.86
CA ARG A 121 6.16 -5.80 15.32
C ARG A 121 5.41 -5.14 14.18
N SER A 122 6.07 -4.86 13.06
CA SER A 122 5.39 -4.43 11.83
C SER A 122 4.47 -5.55 11.29
N ARG A 123 4.93 -6.80 11.32
CA ARG A 123 4.10 -7.97 10.97
C ARG A 123 2.92 -8.12 11.92
N ASP A 124 3.13 -8.03 13.23
CA ASP A 124 2.07 -8.17 14.23
C ASP A 124 1.04 -7.05 14.11
N LEU A 125 1.46 -5.82 13.78
CA LEU A 125 0.59 -4.68 13.51
C LEU A 125 -0.39 -4.98 12.36
N LEU A 126 0.12 -5.50 11.23
CA LEU A 126 -0.72 -5.90 10.11
C LEU A 126 -1.66 -7.05 10.47
N ILE A 127 -1.18 -8.06 11.19
CA ILE A 127 -2.02 -9.18 11.63
C ILE A 127 -3.17 -8.69 12.50
N ALA A 128 -2.89 -7.80 13.47
CA ALA A 128 -3.91 -7.24 14.33
C ALA A 128 -4.94 -6.42 13.53
N SER A 129 -4.49 -5.65 12.54
CA SER A 129 -5.39 -4.93 11.64
C SER A 129 -6.24 -5.87 10.78
N THR A 130 -5.65 -6.93 10.21
CA THR A 130 -6.40 -7.93 9.44
C THR A 130 -7.50 -8.56 10.29
N LEU A 131 -7.16 -9.03 11.48
CA LEU A 131 -8.12 -9.65 12.39
C LEU A 131 -9.27 -8.68 12.74
N SER A 132 -8.95 -7.42 13.02
CA SER A 132 -9.98 -6.43 13.36
C SER A 132 -10.81 -5.95 12.16
N THR A 133 -10.31 -6.11 10.93
CA THR A 133 -11.12 -5.95 9.71
C THR A 133 -12.21 -7.01 9.63
N PHE A 134 -11.90 -8.28 9.89
CA PHE A 134 -12.90 -9.36 9.89
C PHE A 134 -13.84 -9.31 11.09
N LYS A 135 -13.32 -9.00 12.29
CA LYS A 135 -14.13 -8.98 13.51
C LYS A 135 -13.59 -8.00 14.54
N ARG A 136 -14.42 -7.07 15.01
CA ARG A 136 -14.06 -6.14 16.10
C ARG A 136 -13.96 -6.89 17.43
N GLN A 137 -12.79 -6.88 18.06
CA GLN A 137 -12.58 -7.47 19.39
C GLN A 137 -11.53 -6.70 20.19
N LYS A 138 -11.72 -6.65 21.51
CA LYS A 138 -10.75 -6.04 22.45
C LYS A 138 -9.40 -6.76 22.43
N VAL A 139 -9.41 -8.08 22.22
CA VAL A 139 -8.23 -8.93 22.13
C VAL A 139 -8.52 -10.11 21.21
N PHE A 140 -7.54 -10.51 20.43
CA PHE A 140 -7.60 -11.71 19.59
C PHE A 140 -6.76 -12.82 20.21
N ASN A 141 -7.41 -13.93 20.52
CA ASN A 141 -6.80 -15.14 21.04
C ASN A 141 -7.24 -16.34 20.19
N GLY A 142 -6.39 -17.37 20.07
CA GLY A 142 -6.72 -18.62 19.41
C GLY A 142 -6.35 -18.69 17.92
N SER A 143 -6.91 -19.69 17.24
CA SER A 143 -6.63 -19.97 15.82
C SER A 143 -7.27 -18.95 14.89
N ARG A 144 -6.57 -18.63 13.81
CA ARG A 144 -7.03 -17.69 12.78
C ARG A 144 -7.91 -18.43 11.76
N SER A 145 -8.94 -17.76 11.23
CA SER A 145 -9.71 -18.32 10.12
C SER A 145 -8.84 -18.56 8.89
N GLN A 146 -9.28 -19.43 7.98
CA GLN A 146 -8.54 -19.71 6.75
C GLN A 146 -8.35 -18.44 5.91
N ASP A 147 -9.40 -17.61 5.78
CA ASP A 147 -9.34 -16.35 5.03
C ASP A 147 -8.24 -15.40 5.54
N VAL A 148 -8.08 -15.33 6.87
CA VAL A 148 -7.01 -14.52 7.49
C VAL A 148 -5.65 -15.12 7.18
N GLN A 149 -5.51 -16.45 7.25
CA GLN A 149 -4.24 -17.11 6.93
C GLN A 149 -3.86 -16.95 5.46
N ASP A 150 -4.83 -17.07 4.55
CA ASP A 150 -4.63 -16.90 3.12
C ASP A 150 -4.23 -15.47 2.77
N PHE A 151 -4.88 -14.47 3.37
CA PHE A 151 -4.47 -13.07 3.22
C PHE A 151 -3.05 -12.82 3.73
N LEU A 152 -2.74 -13.28 4.95
CA LEU A 152 -1.41 -13.10 5.54
C LEU A 152 -0.32 -13.83 4.75
N GLY A 153 -0.64 -14.96 4.12
CA GLY A 153 0.28 -15.71 3.25
C GLY A 153 0.63 -14.98 1.95
N LYS A 154 -0.19 -14.02 1.52
CA LYS A 154 0.05 -13.19 0.32
C LYS A 154 0.91 -11.95 0.61
N LEU A 155 1.07 -11.57 1.87
CA LEU A 155 1.86 -10.40 2.27
C LEU A 155 3.33 -10.59 1.88
N LYS A 156 3.94 -9.52 1.38
CA LYS A 156 5.36 -9.51 0.98
C LYS A 156 6.09 -8.43 1.76
N LEU A 157 7.36 -8.72 2.07
CA LEU A 157 8.29 -7.72 2.61
C LEU A 157 8.99 -7.04 1.43
N GLY A 158 8.83 -5.73 1.31
CA GLY A 158 9.51 -4.91 0.32
C GLY A 158 10.96 -4.62 0.70
N GLN A 159 11.73 -4.07 -0.25
CA GLN A 159 13.10 -3.61 0.02
C GLN A 159 13.11 -2.44 1.00
N THR A 160 14.20 -2.30 1.76
CA THR A 160 14.40 -1.15 2.65
C THR A 160 14.78 0.10 1.85
N GLU A 161 14.40 1.28 2.35
CA GLU A 161 14.69 2.56 1.70
C GLU A 161 15.98 3.20 2.25
N ILE A 162 16.67 3.96 1.40
CA ILE A 162 17.90 4.68 1.78
C ILE A 162 17.56 5.78 2.80
N GLY A 163 18.36 5.87 3.87
CA GLY A 163 18.28 6.97 4.84
C GLY A 163 17.22 6.80 5.93
N SER A 164 16.53 5.66 6.02
CA SER A 164 15.62 5.37 7.14
C SER A 164 15.37 3.86 7.32
N PHE A 165 15.28 3.39 8.56
CA PHE A 165 14.83 2.01 8.84
C PHE A 165 13.31 1.94 8.65
N VAL A 166 12.95 1.71 7.39
CA VAL A 166 11.56 1.55 6.93
C VAL A 166 11.33 0.07 6.65
N VAL A 167 10.29 -0.47 7.27
CA VAL A 167 9.74 -1.77 6.91
C VAL A 167 8.58 -1.54 5.96
N ASN A 168 8.73 -2.04 4.73
CA ASN A 168 7.74 -1.96 3.67
C ASN A 168 6.93 -3.27 3.63
N LEU A 169 5.66 -3.23 4.01
CA LEU A 169 4.77 -4.38 3.96
C LEU A 169 3.79 -4.20 2.80
N ILE A 170 3.86 -5.13 1.85
CA ILE A 170 3.11 -5.08 0.59
C ILE A 170 2.00 -6.11 0.65
N SER A 171 0.76 -5.67 0.45
CA SER A 171 -0.40 -6.54 0.29
C SER A 171 -0.89 -6.49 -1.16
N PRO A 172 -0.64 -7.53 -1.97
CA PRO A 172 -1.11 -7.56 -3.34
C PRO A 172 -2.65 -7.48 -3.41
N ILE A 173 -3.16 -6.60 -4.25
CA ILE A 173 -4.57 -6.51 -4.62
C ILE A 173 -4.77 -7.45 -5.81
N GLU A 174 -5.60 -8.48 -5.65
CA GLU A 174 -5.98 -9.34 -6.76
C GLU A 174 -6.89 -8.57 -7.72
N VAL A 175 -6.32 -8.07 -8.81
CA VAL A 175 -7.06 -7.45 -9.90
C VAL A 175 -7.65 -8.58 -10.75
N GLY A 176 -8.84 -9.07 -10.42
CA GLY A 176 -9.45 -10.15 -11.22
C GLY A 176 -10.71 -10.85 -10.69
N SER A 177 -11.27 -10.50 -9.55
CA SER A 177 -12.56 -11.05 -9.12
C SER A 177 -13.67 -10.13 -9.61
N GLU A 178 -14.50 -10.66 -10.49
CA GLU A 178 -15.75 -10.12 -11.02
C GLU A 178 -16.29 -8.88 -10.29
N THR A 179 -16.56 -7.81 -11.06
CA THR A 179 -17.45 -6.71 -10.66
C THR A 179 -18.70 -7.28 -10.01
N GLN A 180 -18.74 -7.32 -8.67
CA GLN A 180 -19.99 -7.43 -7.97
C GLN A 180 -20.64 -6.05 -8.04
N GLN A 181 -21.88 -6.05 -8.49
CA GLN A 181 -22.70 -4.86 -8.65
C GLN A 181 -23.06 -4.30 -7.27
N ASP A 182 -22.16 -3.51 -6.69
CA ASP A 182 -22.49 -2.42 -5.78
C ASP A 182 -21.25 -1.53 -5.64
N GLY A 183 -21.45 -0.21 -5.75
CA GLY A 183 -20.40 0.79 -6.00
C GLY A 183 -19.39 1.07 -4.87
N CYS A 184 -18.96 0.05 -4.12
CA CYS A 184 -17.91 0.16 -3.11
C CYS A 184 -17.15 -1.16 -2.90
N ASP A 185 -16.67 -1.81 -3.96
CA ASP A 185 -15.83 -3.01 -3.85
C ASP A 185 -14.38 -2.63 -3.52
N THR A 186 -14.13 -2.35 -2.25
CA THR A 186 -12.78 -2.12 -1.73
C THR A 186 -12.09 -3.47 -1.49
N SER A 187 -10.96 -3.71 -2.16
CA SER A 187 -10.19 -4.96 -1.97
C SER A 187 -9.91 -5.24 -0.49
N LEU A 188 -9.78 -6.52 -0.10
CA LEU A 188 -9.46 -6.89 1.29
C LEU A 188 -8.18 -6.19 1.76
N ALA A 189 -7.15 -6.09 0.91
CA ALA A 189 -5.93 -5.35 1.20
C ALA A 189 -6.21 -3.89 1.58
N ARG A 190 -7.01 -3.18 0.78
CA ARG A 190 -7.41 -1.80 1.07
C ARG A 190 -8.26 -1.69 2.32
N SER A 191 -9.17 -2.64 2.55
CA SER A 191 -9.97 -2.69 3.77
C SER A 191 -9.10 -2.85 5.03
N VAL A 192 -8.04 -3.67 4.95
CA VAL A 192 -7.05 -3.84 6.05
C VAL A 192 -6.24 -2.56 6.28
N SER A 193 -5.80 -1.88 5.24
CA SER A 193 -5.02 -0.64 5.38
C SER A 193 -5.87 0.54 5.87
N MET A 194 -7.09 0.70 5.35
CA MET A 194 -8.05 1.69 5.87
C MET A 194 -8.38 1.42 7.33
N ASN A 195 -8.55 0.15 7.70
CA ASN A 195 -8.77 -0.25 9.08
C ASN A 195 -7.57 0.07 9.97
N LEU A 196 -6.35 -0.16 9.49
CA LEU A 196 -5.12 0.18 10.21
C LEU A 196 -5.06 1.69 10.47
N ALA A 197 -5.22 2.51 9.42
CA ALA A 197 -5.22 3.97 9.55
C ALA A 197 -6.29 4.44 10.55
N ARG A 198 -7.53 3.96 10.41
CA ARG A 198 -8.61 4.32 11.33
C ARG A 198 -8.31 3.92 12.77
N SER A 199 -7.71 2.74 12.99
CA SER A 199 -7.35 2.26 14.33
C SER A 199 -6.24 3.10 14.95
N LEU A 200 -5.24 3.50 14.16
CA LEU A 200 -4.14 4.35 14.61
C LEU A 200 -4.62 5.77 14.96
N THR A 201 -5.49 6.36 14.13
CA THR A 201 -6.14 7.64 14.44
C THR A 201 -6.97 7.53 15.71
N ALA A 202 -7.77 6.48 15.86
CA ALA A 202 -8.58 6.25 17.06
C ALA A 202 -7.76 6.13 18.34
N ILE A 203 -6.63 5.43 18.29
CA ILE A 203 -5.68 5.36 19.43
C ILE A 203 -5.10 6.73 19.74
N SER A 204 -4.66 7.49 18.73
CA SER A 204 -4.08 8.82 18.94
C SER A 204 -5.08 9.75 19.63
N GLU A 205 -6.31 9.82 19.11
CA GLU A 205 -7.40 10.60 19.70
C GLU A 205 -7.72 10.16 21.14
N ALA A 206 -7.72 8.85 21.41
CA ALA A 206 -7.99 8.33 22.74
C ALA A 206 -6.87 8.65 23.74
N VAL A 207 -5.60 8.63 23.30
CA VAL A 207 -4.45 9.05 24.13
C VAL A 207 -4.55 10.54 24.48
N ASP A 208 -4.94 11.39 23.53
CA ASP A 208 -5.12 12.82 23.75
C ASP A 208 -6.29 13.11 24.72
N LYS A 209 -7.40 12.39 24.58
CA LYS A 209 -8.54 12.48 25.52
C LYS A 209 -8.12 12.01 26.92
N TYR A 210 -7.44 10.88 27.02
CA TYR A 210 -6.96 10.30 28.27
C TYR A 210 -6.01 11.25 29.02
N ALA A 211 -5.19 12.03 28.30
CA ALA A 211 -4.29 13.00 28.90
C ALA A 211 -5.04 13.98 29.83
N ASN A 212 -6.26 14.37 29.47
CA ASN A 212 -7.12 15.28 30.22
C ASN A 212 -8.09 14.55 31.16
N SER A 213 -8.76 13.50 30.68
CA SER A 213 -9.84 12.83 31.43
C SER A 213 -9.32 11.87 32.53
N LYS A 214 -8.12 11.30 32.33
CA LYS A 214 -7.58 10.13 33.06
C LYS A 214 -8.52 8.91 33.06
N SER A 215 -9.47 8.85 32.15
CA SER A 215 -10.50 7.82 32.08
C SER A 215 -10.13 6.70 31.12
N ILE A 216 -10.03 5.47 31.61
CA ILE A 216 -9.80 4.30 30.75
C ILE A 216 -10.95 4.03 29.77
N PHE A 217 -12.14 4.60 30.03
CA PHE A 217 -13.30 4.45 29.16
C PHE A 217 -13.13 5.14 27.81
N ASP A 218 -12.21 6.10 27.69
CA ASP A 218 -11.87 6.76 26.42
C ASP A 218 -11.36 5.78 25.37
N PHE A 219 -10.86 4.61 25.80
CA PHE A 219 -10.38 3.56 24.91
C PHE A 219 -11.47 2.56 24.49
N GLU A 220 -12.64 2.51 25.14
CA GLU A 220 -13.67 1.52 24.79
C GLU A 220 -14.26 1.75 23.40
N GLU A 221 -14.48 3.01 23.02
CA GLU A 221 -15.01 3.38 21.70
C GLU A 221 -14.05 2.99 20.57
N THR A 222 -12.74 2.93 20.86
CA THR A 222 -11.71 2.63 19.86
C THR A 222 -11.78 1.20 19.34
N VAL A 223 -12.37 0.28 20.10
CA VAL A 223 -12.53 -1.14 19.72
C VAL A 223 -13.41 -1.25 18.48
N ASN A 224 -14.47 -0.45 18.41
CA ASN A 224 -15.36 -0.39 17.25
C ASN A 224 -14.65 0.20 16.02
N LYS A 225 -13.63 1.03 16.24
CA LYS A 225 -12.77 1.59 15.19
C LYS A 225 -11.66 0.63 14.72
N GLY A 226 -11.47 -0.50 15.41
CA GLY A 226 -10.51 -1.57 15.05
C GLY A 226 -9.32 -1.75 15.96
N VAL A 227 -9.30 -1.02 17.08
CA VAL A 227 -8.25 -1.15 18.07
C VAL A 227 -8.42 -2.43 18.87
N SER A 228 -7.30 -3.14 19.04
CA SER A 228 -7.20 -4.33 19.88
C SER A 228 -5.94 -4.28 20.72
N ALA A 229 -5.88 -5.05 21.79
CA ALA A 229 -4.69 -5.20 22.62
C ALA A 229 -3.48 -5.67 21.80
N ASN A 230 -3.69 -6.54 20.81
CA ASN A 230 -2.63 -7.01 19.89
C ASN A 230 -2.05 -5.85 19.05
N LEU A 231 -2.91 -4.94 18.58
CA LEU A 231 -2.47 -3.74 17.85
C LEU A 231 -1.65 -2.82 18.78
N CYS A 232 -2.14 -2.58 20.00
CA CYS A 232 -1.43 -1.77 20.98
C CYS A 232 -0.07 -2.38 21.37
N ASP A 233 0.02 -3.70 21.54
CA ASP A 233 1.28 -4.38 21.84
C ASP A 233 2.29 -4.24 20.68
N ALA A 234 1.82 -4.37 19.43
CA ALA A 234 2.65 -4.13 18.26
C ALA A 234 3.19 -2.69 18.22
N ILE A 235 2.32 -1.70 18.44
CA ILE A 235 2.67 -0.26 18.52
C ILE A 235 3.72 0.00 19.62
N ILE A 236 3.56 -0.58 20.80
CA ILE A 236 4.55 -0.47 21.89
C ILE A 236 5.87 -1.11 21.45
N GLY A 237 5.84 -2.28 20.82
CA GLY A 237 7.04 -2.95 20.33
C GLY A 237 7.81 -2.16 19.26
N LEU A 238 7.11 -1.39 18.42
CA LEU A 238 7.73 -0.51 17.42
C LEU A 238 8.57 0.62 18.05
N SER A 239 8.34 0.95 19.31
CA SER A 239 9.16 1.93 20.05
C SER A 239 10.53 1.40 20.51
N GLY A 240 10.90 0.18 20.10
CA GLY A 240 12.18 -0.46 20.43
C GLY A 240 12.18 -1.10 21.82
N ARG A 241 13.24 -1.84 22.17
CA ARG A 241 13.34 -2.51 23.49
C ARG A 241 13.29 -1.55 24.67
N ALA A 242 13.87 -0.36 24.52
CA ALA A 242 13.87 0.69 25.53
C ALA A 242 12.54 1.48 25.59
N LYS A 243 11.61 1.22 24.67
CA LYS A 243 10.33 1.92 24.50
C LYS A 243 10.44 3.45 24.37
N SER A 244 11.52 3.92 23.73
CA SER A 244 11.86 5.35 23.64
C SER A 244 11.71 5.92 22.22
N ARG A 245 11.38 5.10 21.22
CA ARG A 245 11.36 5.53 19.82
C ARG A 245 10.00 6.05 19.37
N ARG A 246 10.04 7.09 18.54
CA ARG A 246 8.89 7.56 17.77
C ARG A 246 8.85 6.83 16.42
N PHE A 247 7.66 6.48 15.97
CA PHE A 247 7.43 5.87 14.67
C PHE A 247 6.30 6.60 13.95
N PHE A 248 6.36 6.59 12.62
CA PHE A 248 5.33 7.15 11.77
C PHE A 248 4.84 6.07 10.81
N TYR A 249 3.55 6.11 10.52
CA TYR A 249 2.91 5.31 9.48
C TYR A 249 2.51 6.23 8.34
N LYS A 250 2.65 5.75 7.11
CA LYS A 250 2.10 6.39 5.92
C LYS A 250 1.41 5.29 5.11
N ASN A 251 0.11 5.45 4.90
CA ASN A 251 -0.67 4.72 3.90
C ASN A 251 -0.61 5.50 2.57
#